data_AF-A0A7G9LXK7-F1
#
_entry.id   AF-A0A7G9LXK7-F1
#
_cell.length_a   1.000
_cell.length_b   1.000
_cell.length_c   1.000
_cell.angle_alpha   90.00
_cell.angle_beta   90.00
_cell.angle_gamma   90.00
#
_symmetry.space_group_name_H-M   'P 1'
#
loop_
_entity.id
_entity.type
_entity.pdbx_description
1 polymer ?
#
loop_
_entity_poly.entity_id
_entity_poly.type
_entity_poly.pdbx_seq_one_letter_code
_entity_poly.pdbx_strand_id
1 'polypeptide(L)' 'MKKNKIAIACEMCRKKNYSTNKSNGNMARIEIKKFCPHCKEHTLHKEEI' A
#
# COMPACT_ATOMS: atom_id res chain seq x y z
N MET A 1 4.25 -22.01 0.77
CA MET A 1 3.87 -20.86 1.62
C MET A 1 3.32 -19.75 0.73
N LYS A 2 2.00 -19.48 0.78
CA LYS A 2 1.37 -18.44 -0.04
C LYS A 2 1.82 -17.05 0.45
N LYS A 3 2.61 -16.37 -0.36
CA LYS A 3 2.96 -14.96 -0.21
C LYS A 3 1.80 -14.13 -0.74
N ASN A 4 0.92 -13.64 0.13
CA ASN A 4 -0.19 -12.77 -0.27
C ASN A 4 0.38 -11.40 -0.64
N LYS A 5 0.64 -11.21 -1.94
CA LYS A 5 0.99 -9.89 -2.49
C LYS A 5 -0.27 -9.03 -2.46
N ILE A 6 -0.24 -7.98 -1.66
CA ILE A 6 -1.28 -6.95 -1.62
C ILE A 6 -0.79 -5.72 -2.37
N ALA A 7 -1.71 -5.04 -3.05
CA ALA A 7 -1.43 -3.74 -3.64
C ALA A 7 -1.82 -2.64 -2.65
N ILE A 8 -1.02 -1.58 -2.60
CA ILE A 8 -1.22 -0.43 -1.74
C ILE A 8 -1.51 0.77 -2.65
N ALA A 9 -2.63 1.44 -2.40
CA ALA A 9 -3.09 2.62 -3.12
C ALA A 9 -2.76 3.90 -2.35
N CYS A 10 -2.35 4.94 -3.06
CA CYS A 10 -2.16 6.28 -2.50
C CYS A 10 -3.51 6.86 -2.03
N GLU A 11 -3.59 7.45 -0.84
CA GLU A 11 -4.82 8.06 -0.33
C GLU A 11 -5.30 9.26 -1.18
N MET A 12 -4.36 10.02 -1.75
CA MET A 12 -4.66 11.24 -2.52
C MET A 12 -5.14 10.95 -3.95
N CYS A 13 -4.40 10.12 -4.69
CA CYS A 13 -4.69 9.83 -6.10
C CYS A 13 -5.34 8.45 -6.33
N ARG A 14 -5.54 7.65 -5.27
CA ARG A 14 -6.07 6.27 -5.31
C ARG A 14 -5.33 5.32 -6.25
N LYS A 15 -4.11 5.68 -6.66
CA LYS A 15 -3.35 4.86 -7.60
C LYS A 15 -2.54 3.81 -6.85
N LYS A 16 -2.66 2.56 -7.33
CA LYS A 16 -1.90 1.40 -6.86
C LYS A 16 -0.46 1.51 -7.37
N ASN A 17 0.41 2.11 -6.56
CA ASN A 17 1.80 2.36 -6.94
C ASN A 17 2.78 1.33 -6.36
N TYR A 18 2.39 0.65 -5.28
CA TYR A 18 3.27 -0.26 -4.55
C TYR A 18 2.57 -1.58 -4.24
N SER A 19 3.33 -2.66 -4.26
CA SER A 19 2.85 -3.98 -3.85
C SER A 19 3.73 -4.48 -2.72
N THR A 20 3.13 -4.91 -1.61
CA THR A 20 3.86 -5.50 -0.48
C THR A 20 3.40 -6.91 -0.22
N ASN A 21 4.22 -7.68 0.50
CA ASN A 21 3.83 -8.99 0.98
C ASN A 21 3.15 -8.84 2.33
N LYS A 22 1.88 -9.23 2.43
CA LYS A 22 1.21 -9.33 3.73
C LYS A 22 1.50 -10.71 4.32
N SER A 23 2.15 -10.72 5.47
CA SER A 23 2.29 -11.93 6.28
C SER A 23 0.96 -12.23 6.96
N ASN A 24 0.48 -13.48 6.88
CA ASN A 24 -0.78 -13.94 7.48
C ASN A 24 -0.95 -13.69 8.99
N GLY A 25 0.11 -13.31 9.72
CA GLY A 25 0.05 -12.97 11.14
C GLY A 25 -0.37 -11.52 11.42
N ASN A 26 -0.23 -10.61 10.45
CA ASN A 26 -0.59 -9.20 10.61
C ASN A 26 -1.92 -8.93 9.90
N MET A 27 -3.03 -9.10 10.63
CA MET A 27 -4.38 -8.72 10.20
C MET A 27 -4.59 -7.20 10.15
N ALA A 28 -3.65 -6.41 10.71
CA ALA A 28 -3.69 -4.96 10.63
C ALA A 28 -3.67 -4.47 9.18
N ARG A 29 -4.44 -3.41 8.90
CA ARG A 29 -4.39 -2.70 7.62
C ARG A 29 -2.98 -2.15 7.43
N ILE A 30 -2.39 -2.41 6.26
CA ILE A 30 -1.05 -1.91 5.96
C ILE A 30 -1.16 -0.47 5.47
N GLU A 31 -0.58 0.45 6.23
CA GLU A 31 -0.51 1.89 5.93
C GLU A 31 0.96 2.31 5.90
N ILE A 32 1.46 2.74 4.74
CA ILE A 32 2.86 3.09 4.53
C ILE A 32 2.95 4.51 3.97
N LYS A 33 3.70 5.40 4.63
CA LYS A 33 4.06 6.69 4.05
C LYS A 33 5.12 6.50 2.98
N LYS A 34 4.77 6.74 1.72
CA LYS A 34 5.67 6.66 0.58
C LYS A 34 5.46 7.83 -0.35
N PHE A 35 6.51 8.17 -1.08
CA PHE A 35 6.43 9.15 -2.16
C PHE A 35 5.47 8.66 -3.24
N CYS A 36 4.47 9.47 -3.58
CA CYS A 36 3.62 9.22 -4.71
C CYS A 36 4.17 9.98 -5.93
N PRO A 37 4.57 9.30 -7.02
CA PRO A 37 5.08 9.98 -8.22
C PRO A 37 4.01 10.80 -8.95
N HIS A 38 2.73 10.50 -8.75
CA HIS A 38 1.62 11.27 -9.32
C HIS A 38 1.37 12.58 -8.56
N CYS A 39 1.37 12.52 -7.22
CA CYS A 39 1.16 13.71 -6.38
C CYS A 39 2.47 14.52 -6.19
N LYS A 40 3.63 13.90 -6.44
CA LYS A 40 4.97 14.44 -6.18
C LYS A 40 5.23 14.80 -4.71
N GLU A 41 4.58 14.08 -3.80
CA GLU A 41 4.65 14.29 -2.35
C GLU A 41 4.60 12.95 -1.59
N HIS A 42 4.99 12.96 -0.32
CA HIS A 42 4.94 11.78 0.56
C HIS A 42 3.53 11.63 1.14
N THR A 43 2.79 10.65 0.64
CA THR A 43 1.41 10.39 1.06
C THR A 43 1.29 9.05 1.75
N LEU A 44 0.22 8.90 2.53
CA LEU A 44 -0.18 7.61 3.08
C LEU A 44 -0.69 6.73 1.94
N HIS A 45 -0.08 5.56 1.79
CA HIS A 45 -0.54 4.51 0.91
C HIS A 45 -1.18 3.42 1.78
N LYS A 46 -2.42 3.03 1.48
CA LYS A 46 -3.21 2.04 2.23
C LYS A 46 -3.52 0.80 1.38
N GLU A 47 -3.61 -0.36 2.03
CA GLU A 47 -4.13 -1.58 1.39
C GLU A 47 -5.54 -1.31 0.83
N GLU A 48 -5.71 -1.43 -0.48
CA GLU A 48 -7.04 -1.44 -1.09
C GLU A 48 -7.60 -2.86 -0.93
N ILE A 49 -8.70 -2.97 -0.19
CA ILE A 49 -9.46 -4.21 0.01
C ILE A 49 -10.28 -4.48 -1.26
#